data_AF-A0A663MTN8-F1
#
_entry.id   AF-A0A663MTN8-F1
#
_cell.length_a   1.000
_cell.length_b   1.000
_cell.length_c   1.000
_cell.angle_alpha   90.00
_cell.angle_beta   90.00
_cell.angle_gamma   90.00
#
_symmetry.space_group_name_H-M   'P 1'
#
loop_
_entity.id
_entity.type
_entity.pdbx_description
1 polymer ?
#
loop_
_entity_poly.entity_id
_entity_poly.type
_entity_poly.pdbx_seq_one_letter_code
_entity_poly.pdbx_strand_id
1 'polypeptide(L)'
;ISADNWAWYSGYLEGLDEPFCTNQNRKFPELMKLGKDITLQGLIVGLLSMKKGEVARFVFMPDYAYGQRGCPPLIPPNAMVMFTVELLDFLDTEESDAFFELTAEQQDTFPLQKVLRVADAEREFGNYFFRGQHFSLAKDRYKNAISILGRNPSSDAEQCQINTAKLLVLLNLSITYLKLERPDRALAYGEKALEIDQRNAKALFRCGQVSKNKFLCQGIPQPD
;
A
#
# COMPACT_ATOMS: atom_id res chain seq x y z
N ILE A 1 -8.76 18.89 0.24
CA ILE A 1 -9.14 17.49 -0.07
C ILE A 1 -8.15 16.91 -1.08
N SER A 2 -6.91 16.67 -0.61
CA SER A 2 -5.98 15.77 -1.28
C SER A 2 -6.27 14.38 -0.72
N ALA A 3 -6.64 13.41 -1.56
CA ALA A 3 -6.72 12.01 -1.15
C ALA A 3 -5.89 11.16 -2.12
N ASP A 4 -5.09 10.26 -1.55
CA ASP A 4 -4.21 9.33 -2.22
C ASP A 4 -5.02 8.07 -2.39
N ASN A 5 -5.50 7.83 -3.61
CA ASN A 5 -6.42 6.74 -3.89
C ASN A 5 -5.69 5.64 -4.65
N TRP A 6 -5.81 4.42 -4.14
CA TRP A 6 -5.48 3.23 -4.90
C TRP A 6 -6.76 2.68 -5.47
N ALA A 7 -6.96 2.88 -6.77
CA ALA A 7 -8.15 2.38 -7.43
C ALA A 7 -7.83 1.75 -8.78
N TRP A 8 -8.52 0.65 -9.08
CA TRP A 8 -8.66 0.21 -10.46
C TRP A 8 -9.80 0.99 -11.09
N TYR A 9 -9.64 1.39 -12.34
CA TYR A 9 -10.71 2.01 -13.10
C TYR A 9 -10.68 1.57 -14.55
N SER A 10 -11.88 1.52 -15.13
CA SER A 10 -12.11 1.38 -16.57
C SER A 10 -13.24 2.33 -16.97
N GLY A 11 -12.96 3.21 -17.92
CA GLY A 11 -13.90 4.18 -18.50
C GLY A 11 -14.41 3.71 -19.85
N TYR A 12 -15.72 3.80 -20.04
CA TYR A 12 -16.46 3.33 -21.21
C TYR A 12 -17.31 4.45 -21.79
N LEU A 13 -17.47 4.45 -23.12
CA LEU A 13 -18.49 5.24 -23.79
C LEU A 13 -19.80 4.45 -23.84
N GLU A 14 -20.91 5.17 -23.91
CA GLU A 14 -22.22 4.55 -24.05
C GLU A 14 -22.27 3.63 -25.29
N GLY A 15 -22.68 2.38 -25.08
CA GLY A 15 -22.80 1.38 -26.13
C GLY A 15 -21.48 0.73 -26.60
N LEU A 16 -20.34 1.06 -26.00
CA LEU A 16 -19.06 0.39 -26.28
C LEU A 16 -18.67 -0.56 -25.14
N ASP A 17 -18.31 -1.79 -25.51
CA ASP A 17 -17.79 -2.79 -24.56
C ASP A 17 -16.30 -2.59 -24.26
N GLU A 18 -15.57 -1.95 -25.17
CA GLU A 18 -14.14 -1.68 -24.99
C GLU A 18 -13.93 -0.36 -24.23
N PRO A 19 -13.11 -0.36 -23.16
CA PRO A 19 -12.84 0.85 -22.41
C PRO A 19 -11.94 1.79 -23.20
N PHE A 20 -12.29 3.08 -23.24
CA PHE A 20 -11.43 4.11 -23.83
C PHE A 20 -10.24 4.45 -22.91
N CYS A 21 -10.35 4.17 -21.62
CA CYS A 21 -9.25 4.26 -20.67
C CYS A 21 -9.38 3.18 -19.60
N THR A 22 -8.26 2.56 -19.22
CA THR A 22 -8.22 1.63 -18.10
C THR A 22 -6.80 1.55 -17.53
N ASN A 23 -6.71 1.41 -16.21
CA ASN A 23 -5.45 1.06 -15.57
C ASN A 23 -5.35 -0.44 -15.23
N GLN A 24 -6.37 -1.25 -15.52
CA GLN A 24 -6.38 -2.70 -15.24
C GLN A 24 -5.32 -3.49 -16.01
N ASN A 25 -4.83 -2.94 -17.13
CA ASN A 25 -3.73 -3.54 -17.91
C ASN A 25 -2.37 -3.39 -17.22
N ARG A 26 -2.27 -2.55 -16.20
CA ARG A 26 -1.03 -2.40 -15.43
C ARG A 26 -0.90 -3.57 -14.46
N LYS A 27 0.35 -3.90 -14.14
CA LYS A 27 0.62 -4.94 -13.13
C LYS A 27 0.01 -4.58 -11.78
N PHE A 28 -0.08 -3.28 -11.46
CA PHE A 28 -0.47 -2.77 -10.15
C PHE A 28 -1.25 -1.46 -10.25
N PRO A 29 -2.17 -1.19 -9.29
CA PRO A 29 -2.91 0.05 -9.23
C PRO A 29 -1.94 1.16 -8.83
N GLU A 30 -1.92 2.22 -9.62
CA GLU A 30 -1.11 3.40 -9.33
C GLU A 30 -1.77 4.20 -8.19
N LEU A 31 -0.94 4.83 -7.38
CA LEU A 31 -1.40 5.81 -6.41
C LEU A 31 -1.84 7.05 -7.18
N MET A 32 -3.10 7.44 -7.02
CA MET A 32 -3.67 8.58 -7.74
C MET A 32 -4.13 9.65 -6.77
N LYS A 33 -3.57 10.85 -6.92
CA LYS A 33 -3.96 12.03 -6.15
C LYS A 33 -5.18 12.68 -6.74
N LEU A 34 -6.22 12.89 -5.92
CA LEU A 34 -7.36 13.72 -6.32
C LEU A 34 -6.90 15.14 -6.64
N GLY A 35 -7.37 15.69 -7.77
CA GLY A 35 -7.06 17.05 -8.20
C GLY A 35 -5.69 17.24 -8.85
N LYS A 36 -4.79 16.26 -8.75
CA LYS A 36 -3.48 16.27 -9.44
C LYS A 36 -3.42 15.23 -10.55
N ASP A 37 -3.62 13.96 -10.21
CA ASP A 37 -3.58 12.85 -11.17
C ASP A 37 -4.99 12.54 -11.70
N ILE A 38 -6.01 12.67 -10.84
CA ILE A 38 -7.42 12.55 -11.21
C ILE A 38 -8.01 13.94 -11.33
N THR A 39 -8.22 14.38 -12.57
CA THR A 39 -8.75 15.72 -12.90
C THR A 39 -10.19 15.70 -13.37
N LEU A 40 -10.73 14.53 -13.71
CA LEU A 40 -12.13 14.39 -14.14
C LEU A 40 -13.07 14.63 -12.94
N GLN A 41 -13.87 15.70 -12.99
CA GLN A 41 -14.69 16.12 -11.85
C GLN A 41 -15.62 15.03 -11.33
N GLY A 42 -16.27 14.29 -12.24
CA GLY A 42 -17.13 13.16 -11.88
C GLY A 42 -16.39 12.09 -11.08
N LEU A 43 -15.16 11.73 -11.49
CA LEU A 43 -14.36 10.75 -10.75
C LEU A 43 -13.92 11.27 -9.38
N ILE A 44 -13.59 12.57 -9.27
CA ILE A 44 -13.25 13.17 -7.97
C ILE A 44 -14.44 13.02 -7.01
N VAL A 45 -15.63 13.43 -7.43
CA VAL A 45 -16.84 13.33 -6.60
C VAL A 45 -17.20 11.87 -6.30
N GLY A 46 -17.08 10.99 -7.30
CA GLY A 46 -17.35 9.55 -7.15
C GLY A 46 -16.42 8.90 -6.12
N LEU A 47 -15.11 9.10 -6.24
CA LEU A 47 -14.12 8.55 -5.32
C LEU A 47 -14.31 9.06 -3.88
N LEU A 48 -14.66 10.33 -3.70
CA LEU A 48 -14.97 10.90 -2.38
C LEU A 48 -16.21 10.29 -1.71
N SER A 49 -17.09 9.66 -2.50
CA SER A 49 -18.28 8.98 -1.97
C SER A 49 -18.06 7.52 -1.60
N MET A 50 -16.95 6.93 -2.05
CA MET A 50 -16.68 5.50 -1.91
C MET A 50 -16.07 5.15 -0.55
N LYS A 51 -16.29 3.90 -0.13
CA LYS A 51 -15.61 3.27 1.00
C LYS A 51 -14.44 2.43 0.51
N LYS A 52 -13.49 2.18 1.42
CA LYS A 52 -12.40 1.22 1.21
C LYS A 52 -12.96 -0.16 0.82
N GLY A 53 -12.42 -0.74 -0.25
CA GLY A 53 -12.81 -2.02 -0.82
C GLY A 53 -14.08 -1.99 -1.66
N GLU A 54 -14.66 -0.81 -1.91
CA GLU A 54 -15.90 -0.68 -2.68
C GLU A 54 -15.62 -0.79 -4.19
N VAL A 55 -16.50 -1.50 -4.89
CA VAL A 55 -16.59 -1.48 -6.36
C VAL A 55 -17.86 -0.72 -6.73
N ALA A 56 -17.71 0.40 -7.44
CA ALA A 56 -18.81 1.27 -7.85
C ALA A 56 -18.79 1.52 -9.35
N ARG A 57 -19.98 1.75 -9.92
CA ARG A 57 -20.14 2.20 -11.30
C ARG A 57 -20.77 3.58 -11.31
N PHE A 58 -20.10 4.52 -11.93
CA PHE A 58 -20.55 5.90 -12.07
C PHE A 58 -20.87 6.22 -13.51
N VAL A 59 -22.00 6.87 -13.74
CA VAL A 59 -22.36 7.44 -15.05
C VAL A 59 -22.25 8.95 -14.92
N PHE A 60 -21.35 9.55 -15.69
CA PHE A 60 -21.10 10.98 -15.66
C PHE A 60 -21.76 11.67 -16.84
N MET A 61 -22.59 12.65 -16.51
CA MET A 61 -23.09 13.63 -17.48
C MET A 61 -21.92 14.44 -18.06
N PRO A 62 -22.06 15.01 -19.26
CA PRO A 62 -20.98 15.72 -19.95
C PRO A 62 -20.27 16.77 -19.09
N ASP A 63 -21.03 17.51 -18.27
CA ASP A 63 -20.51 18.56 -17.39
C ASP A 63 -19.56 18.04 -16.30
N TYR A 64 -19.71 16.78 -15.89
CA TYR A 64 -18.82 16.09 -14.95
C TYR A 64 -17.77 15.22 -15.65
N ALA A 65 -17.78 15.20 -16.98
CA ALA A 65 -16.92 14.40 -17.83
C ALA A 65 -16.04 15.31 -18.71
N TYR A 66 -16.14 15.18 -20.04
CA TYR A 66 -15.31 15.88 -21.02
C TYR A 66 -16.01 17.09 -21.68
N GLY A 67 -17.26 17.38 -21.27
CA GLY A 67 -18.03 18.55 -21.67
C GLY A 67 -18.25 18.68 -23.18
N GLN A 68 -18.52 19.92 -23.61
CA GLN A 68 -18.81 20.26 -25.01
C GLN A 68 -17.65 20.02 -25.97
N ARG A 69 -16.41 19.99 -25.48
CA ARG A 69 -15.24 19.75 -26.33
C ARG A 69 -14.97 18.26 -26.54
N GLY A 70 -15.39 17.40 -25.61
CA GLY A 70 -14.99 16.00 -25.60
C GLY A 70 -13.48 15.84 -25.44
N CYS A 71 -12.95 14.72 -25.93
CA CYS A 71 -11.52 14.45 -26.04
C CYS A 71 -11.24 13.78 -27.39
N PRO A 72 -11.21 14.54 -28.50
CA PRO A 72 -11.03 13.97 -29.84
C PRO A 72 -9.66 13.27 -29.99
N PRO A 73 -9.57 12.15 -30.75
CA PRO A 73 -10.65 11.47 -31.48
C PRO A 73 -11.44 10.46 -30.62
N LEU A 74 -11.06 10.25 -29.36
CA LEU A 74 -11.55 9.15 -28.52
C LEU A 74 -12.95 9.42 -27.97
N ILE A 75 -13.22 10.64 -27.52
CA ILE A 75 -14.45 10.99 -26.79
C ILE A 75 -15.17 12.11 -27.55
N PRO A 76 -16.40 11.88 -28.04
CA PRO A 76 -17.18 12.90 -28.73
C PRO A 76 -17.56 14.09 -27.83
N PRO A 77 -17.83 15.26 -28.43
CA PRO A 77 -18.51 16.38 -27.78
C PRO A 77 -19.78 15.94 -27.05
N ASN A 78 -19.98 16.43 -25.82
CA ASN A 78 -21.17 16.16 -25.00
C ASN A 78 -21.47 14.66 -24.75
N ALA A 79 -20.47 13.79 -24.80
CA ALA A 79 -20.66 12.37 -24.51
C ALA A 79 -20.85 12.11 -23.01
N MET A 80 -21.78 11.23 -22.67
CA MET A 80 -21.81 10.58 -21.35
C MET A 80 -20.74 9.50 -21.29
N VAL A 81 -20.11 9.36 -20.14
CA VAL A 81 -19.10 8.33 -19.90
C VAL A 81 -19.44 7.54 -18.64
N MET A 82 -19.14 6.25 -18.66
CA MET A 82 -19.33 5.38 -17.50
C MET A 82 -17.96 4.94 -16.98
N PHE A 83 -17.74 5.03 -15.68
CA PHE A 83 -16.56 4.50 -15.03
C PHE A 83 -16.94 3.37 -14.08
N THR A 84 -16.25 2.24 -14.22
CA THR A 84 -16.22 1.21 -13.17
C THR A 84 -14.96 1.44 -12.35
N VAL A 85 -15.11 1.62 -11.05
CA VAL A 85 -14.02 1.93 -10.12
C VAL A 85 -14.03 0.93 -8.98
N GLU A 86 -12.88 0.33 -8.67
CA GLU A 86 -12.66 -0.45 -7.46
C GLU A 86 -11.67 0.34 -6.58
N LEU A 87 -12.16 0.89 -5.47
CA LEU A 87 -11.33 1.64 -4.52
C LEU A 87 -10.74 0.66 -3.51
N LEU A 88 -9.46 0.36 -3.63
CA LEU A 88 -8.77 -0.60 -2.78
C LEU A 88 -8.50 -0.02 -1.39
N ASP A 89 -8.07 1.24 -1.37
CA ASP A 89 -7.81 2.01 -0.16
C ASP A 89 -7.62 3.48 -0.52
N PHE A 90 -7.69 4.33 0.49
CA PHE A 90 -7.31 5.72 0.35
C PHE A 90 -6.64 6.23 1.62
N LEU A 91 -5.69 7.14 1.44
CA LEU A 91 -5.10 7.93 2.51
C LEU A 91 -5.61 9.37 2.37
N ASP A 92 -6.05 9.96 3.47
CA ASP A 92 -6.33 11.40 3.51
C ASP A 92 -4.97 12.13 3.42
N THR A 93 -4.66 12.70 2.26
CA THR A 93 -3.28 12.99 1.88
C THR A 93 -2.73 14.29 2.41
N GLU A 94 -3.54 15.18 2.98
CA GLU A 94 -2.98 16.42 3.53
C GLU A 94 -1.91 16.14 4.60
N GLU A 95 -2.01 15.02 5.31
CA GLU A 95 -1.03 14.63 6.34
C GLU A 95 0.13 13.77 5.82
N SER A 96 -0.13 12.91 4.84
CA SER A 96 0.88 12.03 4.23
C SER A 96 1.81 12.81 3.28
N ASP A 97 1.24 13.68 2.44
CA ASP A 97 2.00 14.52 1.52
C ASP A 97 2.89 15.50 2.26
N ALA A 98 2.36 16.12 3.32
CA ALA A 98 3.17 16.93 4.21
C ALA A 98 4.36 16.10 4.72
N PHE A 99 4.14 14.90 5.28
CA PHE A 99 5.22 14.08 5.84
C PHE A 99 6.35 13.73 4.84
N PHE A 100 5.99 13.35 3.60
CA PHE A 100 6.99 13.00 2.58
C PHE A 100 7.69 14.21 1.95
N GLU A 101 7.12 15.41 2.06
CA GLU A 101 7.75 16.66 1.64
C GLU A 101 8.68 17.26 2.72
N LEU A 102 8.58 16.80 3.98
CA LEU A 102 9.43 17.27 5.08
C LEU A 102 10.86 16.72 5.00
N THR A 103 11.83 17.54 5.43
CA THR A 103 13.22 17.08 5.64
C THR A 103 13.32 16.15 6.85
N ALA A 104 14.44 15.44 6.97
CA ALA A 104 14.68 14.54 8.11
C ALA A 104 14.55 15.25 9.46
N GLU A 105 15.01 16.51 9.58
CA GLU A 105 14.88 17.29 10.82
C GLU A 105 13.43 17.67 11.12
N GLN A 106 12.64 17.92 10.08
CA GLN A 106 11.23 18.28 10.22
C GLN A 106 10.36 17.06 10.54
N GLN A 107 10.72 15.87 10.06
CA GLN A 107 10.02 14.62 10.36
C GLN A 107 10.04 14.27 11.86
N ASP A 108 11.12 14.61 12.58
CA ASP A 108 11.23 14.41 14.02
C ASP A 108 10.25 15.31 14.81
N THR A 109 9.88 16.47 14.26
CA THR A 109 8.85 17.36 14.85
C THR A 109 7.42 16.99 14.46
N PHE A 110 7.23 16.06 13.52
CA PHE A 110 5.90 15.68 13.05
C PHE A 110 5.15 14.89 14.14
N PRO A 111 3.85 15.14 14.36
CA PRO A 111 3.10 14.46 15.42
C PRO A 111 3.14 12.93 15.26
N LEU A 112 3.54 12.21 16.32
CA LEU A 112 3.72 10.75 16.28
C LEU A 112 2.48 10.03 15.77
N GLN A 113 1.29 10.45 16.21
CA GLN A 113 0.03 9.83 15.79
C GLN A 113 -0.16 9.86 14.26
N LYS A 114 0.30 10.91 13.59
CA LYS A 114 0.25 11.00 12.13
C LYS A 114 1.27 10.08 11.47
N VAL A 115 2.49 10.04 11.98
CA VAL A 115 3.53 9.09 11.51
C VAL A 115 3.04 7.64 11.61
N LEU A 116 2.42 7.28 12.73
CA LEU A 116 1.86 5.94 12.96
C LEU A 116 0.74 5.62 11.95
N ARG A 117 -0.13 6.58 11.63
CA ARG A 117 -1.18 6.41 10.61
C ARG A 117 -0.61 6.15 9.22
N VAL A 118 0.39 6.92 8.80
CA VAL A 118 1.02 6.74 7.48
C VAL A 118 1.72 5.38 7.40
N ALA A 119 2.46 5.00 8.45
CA ALA A 119 3.11 3.69 8.52
C ALA A 119 2.09 2.53 8.51
N ASP A 120 0.96 2.70 9.21
CA ASP A 120 -0.09 1.68 9.27
C ASP A 120 -0.77 1.49 7.92
N ALA A 121 -1.00 2.56 7.17
CA ALA A 121 -1.51 2.49 5.81
C ALA A 121 -0.54 1.74 4.88
N GLU A 122 0.75 2.08 4.87
CA GLU A 122 1.78 1.33 4.12
C GLU A 122 1.81 -0.15 4.52
N ARG A 123 1.60 -0.47 5.81
CA ARG A 123 1.45 -1.86 6.29
C ARG A 123 0.19 -2.53 5.72
N GLU A 124 -0.97 -1.87 5.72
CA GLU A 124 -2.19 -2.43 5.15
C GLU A 124 -2.11 -2.60 3.64
N PHE A 125 -1.40 -1.73 2.91
CA PHE A 125 -1.07 -1.96 1.50
C PHE A 125 -0.21 -3.20 1.30
N GLY A 126 0.81 -3.36 2.15
CA GLY A 126 1.58 -4.59 2.17
C GLY A 126 0.68 -5.81 2.36
N ASN A 127 -0.30 -5.74 3.26
CA ASN A 127 -1.27 -6.83 3.50
C ASN A 127 -2.15 -7.12 2.29
N TYR A 128 -2.61 -6.07 1.60
CA TYR A 128 -3.39 -6.21 0.37
C TYR A 128 -2.60 -6.99 -0.68
N PHE A 129 -1.37 -6.57 -1.00
CA PHE A 129 -0.52 -7.27 -1.96
C PHE A 129 -0.14 -8.67 -1.49
N PHE A 130 0.07 -8.86 -0.18
CA PHE A 130 0.36 -10.17 0.39
C PHE A 130 -0.80 -11.16 0.20
N ARG A 131 -2.05 -10.72 0.43
CA ARG A 131 -3.26 -11.53 0.19
C ARG A 131 -3.44 -11.84 -1.30
N GLY A 132 -3.09 -10.90 -2.16
CA GLY A 132 -3.01 -11.10 -3.62
C GLY A 132 -1.80 -11.94 -4.08
N GLN A 133 -1.02 -12.52 -3.16
CA GLN A 133 0.20 -13.30 -3.45
C GLN A 133 1.31 -12.53 -4.20
N HIS A 134 1.22 -11.21 -4.26
CA HIS A 134 2.23 -10.33 -4.84
C HIS A 134 3.32 -9.98 -3.80
N PHE A 135 4.06 -10.99 -3.34
CA PHE A 135 4.98 -10.87 -2.21
C PHE A 135 6.10 -9.85 -2.43
N SER A 136 6.58 -9.67 -3.67
CA SER A 136 7.61 -8.67 -3.99
C SER A 136 7.15 -7.25 -3.68
N LEU A 137 5.90 -6.91 -4.01
CA LEU A 137 5.32 -5.61 -3.70
C LEU A 137 4.96 -5.46 -2.25
N ALA A 138 4.40 -6.51 -1.64
CA ALA A 138 4.13 -6.52 -0.21
C ALA A 138 5.40 -6.14 0.57
N LYS A 139 6.53 -6.75 0.19
CA LYS A 139 7.86 -6.46 0.73
C LYS A 139 8.25 -5.00 0.55
N ASP A 140 8.05 -4.40 -0.63
CA ASP A 140 8.39 -2.98 -0.85
C ASP A 140 7.55 -2.05 0.03
N ARG A 141 6.24 -2.30 0.15
CA ARG A 141 5.33 -1.53 1.03
C ARG A 141 5.68 -1.66 2.50
N TYR A 142 5.93 -2.87 2.99
CA TYR A 142 6.37 -3.04 4.38
C TYR A 142 7.74 -2.40 4.65
N LYS A 143 8.63 -2.32 3.64
CA LYS A 143 9.89 -1.59 3.76
C LYS A 143 9.69 -0.07 3.81
N ASN A 144 8.69 0.47 3.12
CA ASN A 144 8.33 1.88 3.26
C ASN A 144 7.79 2.15 4.68
N ALA A 145 6.88 1.30 5.16
CA ALA A 145 6.34 1.38 6.53
C ALA A 145 7.45 1.38 7.60
N ILE A 146 8.44 0.49 7.51
CA ILE A 146 9.54 0.46 8.49
C ILE A 146 10.43 1.70 8.41
N SER A 147 10.59 2.29 7.22
CA SER A 147 11.35 3.52 7.03
C SER A 147 10.66 4.72 7.69
N ILE A 148 9.34 4.83 7.55
CA ILE A 148 8.53 5.88 8.19
C ILE A 148 8.64 5.80 9.73
N LEU A 149 8.70 4.58 10.27
CA LEU A 149 8.88 4.33 11.71
C LEU A 149 10.33 4.55 12.20
N GLY A 150 11.25 4.95 11.32
CA GLY A 150 12.68 5.14 11.60
C GLY A 150 13.05 6.45 12.32
N ARG A 151 12.09 7.15 12.94
CA ARG A 151 12.33 8.41 13.67
C ARG A 151 12.97 8.20 15.04
N ASN A 152 13.59 9.26 15.57
CA ASN A 152 14.11 9.26 16.93
C ASN A 152 12.96 9.50 17.94
N PRO A 153 12.76 8.62 18.94
CA PRO A 153 11.75 8.83 19.96
C PRO A 153 12.10 10.02 20.86
N SER A 154 11.12 10.83 21.24
CA SER A 154 11.32 11.88 22.26
C SER A 154 11.06 11.39 23.69
N SER A 155 10.41 10.22 23.85
CA SER A 155 10.14 9.61 25.16
C SER A 155 9.97 8.09 25.07
N ASP A 156 10.05 7.40 26.22
CA ASP A 156 9.81 5.96 26.32
C ASP A 156 8.38 5.56 25.89
N ALA A 157 7.40 6.43 26.16
CA ALA A 157 6.02 6.21 25.73
C ALA A 157 5.87 6.29 24.20
N GLU A 158 6.60 7.18 23.54
CA GLU A 158 6.66 7.22 22.07
C GLU A 158 7.39 5.99 21.52
N GLN A 159 8.52 5.62 22.12
CA GLN A 159 9.29 4.44 21.72
C GLN A 159 8.45 3.17 21.81
N CYS A 160 7.63 3.02 22.85
CA CYS A 160 6.70 1.90 23.02
C CYS A 160 5.68 1.82 21.88
N GLN A 161 5.08 2.94 21.49
CA GLN A 161 4.12 3.01 20.37
C GLN A 161 4.79 2.69 19.03
N ILE A 162 5.98 3.26 18.78
CA ILE A 162 6.78 2.98 17.58
C ILE A 162 7.15 1.49 17.53
N ASN A 163 7.60 0.91 18.64
CA ASN A 163 7.95 -0.52 18.72
C ASN A 163 6.74 -1.42 18.47
N THR A 164 5.57 -1.05 18.98
CA THR A 164 4.32 -1.78 18.74
C THR A 164 4.00 -1.80 17.24
N ALA A 165 4.09 -0.66 16.55
CA ALA A 165 3.89 -0.58 15.10
C ALA A 165 4.99 -1.33 14.31
N LYS A 166 6.27 -1.15 14.69
CA LYS A 166 7.42 -1.84 14.08
C LYS A 166 7.27 -3.35 14.17
N LEU A 167 6.84 -3.89 15.32
CA LEU A 167 6.65 -5.32 15.52
C LEU A 167 5.70 -5.91 14.48
N LEU A 168 4.56 -5.26 14.22
CA LEU A 168 3.60 -5.71 13.21
C LEU A 168 4.23 -5.75 11.80
N VAL A 169 4.98 -4.70 11.43
CA VAL A 169 5.64 -4.60 10.12
C VAL A 169 6.78 -5.62 9.97
N LEU A 170 7.62 -5.81 11.00
CA LEU A 170 8.73 -6.76 11.02
C LEU A 170 8.23 -8.20 10.89
N LEU A 171 7.16 -8.55 11.59
CA LEU A 171 6.49 -9.84 11.43
C LEU A 171 6.01 -10.02 9.99
N ASN A 172 5.40 -9.01 9.39
CA ASN A 172 4.94 -9.08 8.01
C ASN A 172 6.11 -9.22 7.00
N LEU A 173 7.21 -8.50 7.20
CA LEU A 173 8.43 -8.66 6.39
C LEU A 173 9.00 -10.07 6.52
N SER A 174 9.10 -10.61 7.73
CA SER A 174 9.63 -11.95 7.98
C SER A 174 8.88 -13.02 7.18
N ILE A 175 7.54 -13.04 7.27
CA ILE A 175 6.73 -14.00 6.49
C ILE A 175 6.78 -13.73 4.99
N THR A 176 6.85 -12.46 4.58
CA THR A 176 6.95 -12.12 3.15
C THR A 176 8.26 -12.63 2.56
N TYR A 177 9.38 -12.50 3.27
CA TYR A 177 10.65 -13.07 2.82
C TYR A 177 10.68 -14.60 2.83
N LEU A 178 9.94 -15.26 3.73
CA LEU A 178 9.73 -16.71 3.63
C LEU A 178 9.00 -17.08 2.33
N LYS A 179 7.95 -16.33 1.99
CA LYS A 179 7.19 -16.53 0.73
C LYS A 179 8.01 -16.20 -0.53
N LEU A 180 9.02 -15.34 -0.40
CA LEU A 180 9.99 -15.03 -1.45
C LEU A 180 11.20 -15.96 -1.47
N GLU A 181 11.22 -17.03 -0.66
CA GLU A 181 12.31 -18.00 -0.59
C GLU A 181 13.67 -17.36 -0.23
N ARG A 182 13.65 -16.31 0.61
CA ARG A 182 14.85 -15.62 1.12
C ARG A 182 14.97 -15.85 2.63
N PRO A 183 15.34 -17.05 3.08
CA PRO A 183 15.35 -17.43 4.49
C PRO A 183 16.25 -16.55 5.37
N ASP A 184 17.41 -16.11 4.88
CA ASP A 184 18.31 -15.25 5.66
C ASP A 184 17.68 -13.90 6.03
N ARG A 185 16.97 -13.30 5.07
CA ARG A 185 16.22 -12.05 5.32
C ARG A 185 15.03 -12.30 6.24
N ALA A 186 14.32 -13.41 6.05
CA ALA A 186 13.19 -13.77 6.91
C ALA A 186 13.61 -13.95 8.37
N LEU A 187 14.75 -14.60 8.61
CA LEU A 187 15.34 -14.78 9.92
C LEU A 187 15.74 -13.44 10.54
N ALA A 188 16.49 -12.61 9.81
CA ALA A 188 16.93 -11.31 10.30
C ALA A 188 15.76 -10.40 10.73
N TYR A 189 14.63 -10.40 9.99
CA TYR A 189 13.45 -9.64 10.40
C TYR A 189 12.69 -10.30 11.56
N GLY A 190 12.73 -11.63 11.67
CA GLY A 190 12.17 -12.36 12.80
C GLY A 190 12.94 -12.09 14.09
N GLU A 191 14.28 -12.07 14.04
CA GLU A 191 15.15 -11.72 15.17
C GLU A 191 14.92 -10.28 15.62
N LYS A 192 14.82 -9.32 14.69
CA LYS A 192 14.44 -7.93 15.03
C LYS A 192 13.07 -7.82 15.69
N ALA A 193 12.12 -8.69 15.33
CA ALA A 193 10.83 -8.74 16.03
C ALA A 193 10.98 -9.28 17.45
N LEU A 194 11.88 -10.23 17.68
CA LEU A 194 12.20 -10.79 19.00
C LEU A 194 12.99 -9.83 19.89
N GLU A 195 13.79 -8.93 19.31
CA GLU A 195 14.42 -7.82 20.03
C GLU A 195 13.37 -6.90 20.67
N ILE A 196 12.21 -6.74 20.04
CA ILE A 196 11.08 -5.96 20.57
C ILE A 196 10.23 -6.80 21.54
N ASP A 197 9.87 -8.02 21.14
CA ASP A 197 9.05 -8.95 21.93
C ASP A 197 9.63 -10.36 21.85
N GLN A 198 10.44 -10.71 22.84
CA GLN A 198 11.13 -12.01 22.93
C GLN A 198 10.16 -13.20 23.00
N ARG A 199 8.91 -12.98 23.40
CA ARG A 199 7.89 -14.04 23.55
C ARG A 199 6.95 -14.11 22.36
N ASN A 200 7.25 -13.39 21.27
CA ASN A 200 6.38 -13.34 20.11
C ASN A 200 6.30 -14.70 19.40
N ALA A 201 5.18 -15.40 19.56
CA ALA A 201 5.00 -16.74 19.01
C ALA A 201 5.18 -16.81 17.48
N LYS A 202 4.74 -15.77 16.74
CA LYS A 202 4.88 -15.73 15.27
C LYS A 202 6.34 -15.61 14.85
N ALA A 203 7.12 -14.76 15.52
CA ALA A 203 8.54 -14.61 15.23
C ALA A 203 9.31 -15.89 15.57
N LEU A 204 9.12 -16.44 16.78
CA LEU A 204 9.76 -17.70 17.21
C LEU A 204 9.48 -18.84 16.22
N PHE A 205 8.21 -19.02 15.83
CA PHE A 205 7.82 -20.06 14.89
C PHE A 205 8.48 -19.90 13.52
N ARG A 206 8.54 -18.68 12.99
CA ARG A 206 9.13 -18.41 11.66
C ARG A 206 10.65 -18.55 11.67
N CYS A 207 11.33 -18.07 12.71
CA CYS A 207 12.77 -18.29 12.88
C CYS A 207 13.07 -19.80 12.98
N GLY A 208 12.27 -20.55 13.74
CA GLY A 208 12.39 -22.00 13.85
C GLY A 208 12.26 -22.72 12.49
N GLN A 209 11.31 -22.30 11.64
CA GLN A 209 11.18 -22.85 10.28
C GLN A 209 12.43 -22.61 9.43
N VAL A 210 13.00 -21.40 9.48
CA VAL A 210 14.23 -21.08 8.73
C VAL A 210 15.39 -21.94 9.20
N SER A 211 15.60 -22.02 10.52
CA SER A 211 16.71 -22.78 11.10
C SER A 211 16.61 -24.26 10.75
N LYS A 212 15.42 -24.87 10.85
CA LYS A 212 15.20 -26.26 10.44
C LYS A 212 15.56 -26.52 8.97
N ASN A 213 15.17 -25.61 8.07
CA ASN A 213 15.49 -25.73 6.65
C ASN A 213 17.00 -25.61 6.38
N LYS A 214 17.72 -24.76 7.14
CA LYS A 214 19.20 -24.70 7.04
C LYS A 214 19.87 -26.01 7.47
N PHE A 215 19.42 -26.62 8.57
CA PHE A 215 19.96 -27.89 9.04
C PHE A 215 19.72 -29.06 8.07
N LEU A 216 18.56 -29.10 7.40
CA LEU A 216 18.26 -30.15 6.41
C LEU A 216 19.08 -30.01 5.12
N CYS A 217 19.39 -28.79 4.69
CA CYS A 217 20.17 -28.55 3.46
C CYS A 217 21.69 -28.74 3.65
N GLN A 218 22.19 -28.75 4.89
CA GLN A 218 23.63 -28.83 5.16
C GLN A 218 24.21 -30.26 5.20
N GLY A 219 23.40 -31.30 5.00
CA GLY A 219 23.88 -32.67 4.82
C GLY A 219 24.55 -33.26 6.07
N ILE A 220 24.02 -34.37 6.56
CA ILE A 220 24.75 -35.22 7.50
C ILE A 220 26.01 -35.70 6.76
N PRO A 221 27.25 -35.44 7.24
CA PRO A 221 28.42 -36.07 6.65
C PRO A 221 28.25 -37.58 6.85
N GLN A 222 28.22 -38.32 5.75
CA GLN A 222 28.25 -39.79 5.79
C GLN A 222 29.54 -40.18 6.52
N PRO A 223 29.49 -41.01 7.58
CA PRO A 223 30.70 -41.49 8.22
C PRO A 223 31.46 -42.40 7.24
N ASP A 224 32.76 -42.13 7.08
CA ASP A 224 33.72 -42.93 6.33
C ASP A 224 33.87 -44.36 6.89
#